data_AF-A0A5E4A967-F1
#
_entry.id   AF-A0A5E4A967-F1
#
_cell.length_a   1.000
_cell.length_b   1.000
_cell.length_c   1.000
_cell.angle_alpha   90.00
_cell.angle_beta   90.00
_cell.angle_gamma   90.00
#
_symmetry.space_group_name_H-M   'P 1'
#
loop_
_entity.id
_entity.type
_entity.pdbx_description
1 polymer ?
#
loop_
_entity_poly.entity_id
_entity_poly.type
_entity_poly.pdbx_seq_one_letter_code
_entity_poly.pdbx_strand_id
1 'polypeptide(L)'
;MDELVTLEEADGGSDILLVVPKATVLQNQLDESQQERNDLMQLKLQLEGQVAELRSRVQQLDTALVTARQEHAELTEQYKGLSRSHGELTEERDILSRQQGDHVARILELEDDIQTISEKVLTKEVELDRVRDAVKALTREQEKLLGQLKEVQADKEQNEAELQMTQQENHRLNVELQEAKGRQEEQSAQAQRLKDKLAQMKDTLGQAQQRVAELEPLKEQLRGAQELAASSQQKAALLGEELASAAGARDRTIAELHRSRLEVAEVTGRLAELSLHLKEEKCQWSKERAGLLQSVEAEKDKILKLSAEILRLEKAVQEERTQNQVFKAELAREKDSSLVQLSESKRELTELRSALRVLQKEKEQLQVEKQELLEYMRKLEARLEKVADEKWNEDAATEDEETTAGLSCPVPLTDSEDESPEDMRLPPYGLCERGDPSSSPAGPREASRLVVISQPAPIAPHLSGPAEDSSSDSEAEDEKSVLMAAVQSGGEEANLLLPELGSAFYDMASGFTVGPLSEASTGGPATPPWKECPICKERFPAESDKDALEDHMDGHFFFSTQDPFTFE
;
A
#
# COMPACT_ATOMS: atom_id res chain seq x y z
N MET A 1 -73.65 36.22 94.49
CA MET A 1 -74.17 34.92 94.93
C MET A 1 -73.14 33.90 94.49
N ASP A 2 -72.38 33.31 95.41
CA ASP A 2 -72.56 33.37 96.87
C ASP A 2 -71.70 34.44 97.56
N GLU A 3 -72.03 34.75 98.81
CA GLU A 3 -71.22 35.56 99.72
C GLU A 3 -70.41 34.60 100.60
N LEU A 4 -69.11 34.86 100.76
CA LEU A 4 -68.31 34.25 101.82
C LEU A 4 -67.56 35.34 102.58
N VAL A 5 -68.21 35.84 103.63
CA VAL A 5 -67.55 36.59 104.69
C VAL A 5 -66.83 35.58 105.59
N THR A 6 -65.50 35.64 105.64
CA THR A 6 -64.71 34.97 106.67
C THR A 6 -64.11 36.03 107.59
N LEU A 7 -64.52 35.98 108.85
CA LEU A 7 -63.94 36.76 109.95
C LEU A 7 -62.71 36.01 110.50
N GLU A 8 -62.30 36.34 111.74
CA GLU A 8 -61.30 35.65 112.58
C GLU A 8 -59.81 35.92 112.22
N GLU A 9 -58.92 36.20 113.19
CA GLU A 9 -59.15 36.75 114.54
C GLU A 9 -57.87 37.48 115.03
N ALA A 10 -57.95 38.22 116.14
CA ALA A 10 -56.88 39.10 116.59
C ALA A 10 -55.88 38.44 117.55
N ASP A 11 -54.64 38.93 117.57
CA ASP A 11 -53.69 38.71 118.67
C ASP A 11 -52.78 39.95 118.85
N GLY A 12 -52.48 40.36 120.08
CA GLY A 12 -51.46 41.41 120.34
C GLY A 12 -51.89 42.78 120.90
N GLY A 13 -53.14 42.99 121.34
CA GLY A 13 -53.47 44.03 122.34
C GLY A 13 -53.91 45.43 121.86
N SER A 14 -54.73 46.07 122.71
CA SER A 14 -55.49 47.31 122.48
C SER A 14 -56.58 47.22 121.41
N ASP A 15 -57.78 46.78 121.84
CA ASP A 15 -59.04 46.89 121.08
C ASP A 15 -59.46 48.36 120.89
N ILE A 16 -58.79 49.05 119.98
CA ILE A 16 -59.28 50.29 119.42
C ILE A 16 -60.25 49.89 118.30
N LEU A 17 -61.55 50.00 118.56
CA LEU A 17 -62.60 49.85 117.56
C LEU A 17 -62.44 50.93 116.49
N LEU A 18 -61.63 50.64 115.47
CA LEU A 18 -61.40 51.51 114.33
C LEU A 18 -62.65 51.47 113.44
N VAL A 19 -63.60 52.36 113.71
CA VAL A 19 -64.82 52.53 112.91
C VAL A 19 -64.44 53.19 111.58
N VAL A 20 -63.85 52.39 110.69
CA VAL A 20 -63.57 52.75 109.31
C VAL A 20 -64.91 52.95 108.60
N PRO A 21 -65.21 54.15 108.05
CA PRO A 21 -66.45 54.37 107.31
C PRO A 21 -66.65 53.35 106.18
N LYS A 22 -67.90 52.93 105.94
CA LYS A 22 -68.23 52.05 104.79
C LYS A 22 -67.74 52.63 103.45
N ALA A 23 -67.70 53.97 103.35
CA ALA A 23 -67.14 54.67 102.21
C ALA A 23 -65.64 54.38 102.00
N THR A 24 -64.80 54.33 103.05
CA THR A 24 -63.37 54.02 102.90
C THR A 24 -63.11 52.54 102.68
N VAL A 25 -63.95 51.62 103.17
CA VAL A 25 -63.86 50.20 102.79
C VAL A 25 -64.18 50.01 101.30
N LEU A 26 -65.25 50.64 100.81
CA LEU A 26 -65.60 50.60 99.38
C LEU A 26 -64.60 51.34 98.50
N GLN A 27 -63.97 52.42 99.00
CA GLN A 27 -62.88 53.12 98.31
C GLN A 27 -61.66 52.20 98.17
N ASN A 28 -61.22 51.55 99.25
CA ASN A 28 -60.11 50.59 99.19
C ASN A 28 -60.41 49.46 98.20
N GLN A 29 -61.59 48.85 98.23
CA GLN A 29 -61.98 47.79 97.28
C GLN A 29 -62.04 48.28 95.82
N LEU A 30 -62.46 49.54 95.60
CA LEU A 30 -62.47 50.16 94.28
C LEU A 30 -61.04 50.48 93.78
N ASP A 31 -60.14 50.89 94.68
CA ASP A 31 -58.74 51.19 94.35
C ASP A 31 -57.93 49.89 94.15
N GLU A 32 -58.18 48.85 94.95
CA GLU A 32 -57.69 47.48 94.78
C GLU A 32 -58.11 46.92 93.42
N SER A 33 -59.41 46.95 93.09
CA SER A 33 -59.90 46.45 91.80
C SER A 33 -59.41 47.30 90.61
N GLN A 34 -59.23 48.61 90.78
CA GLN A 34 -58.57 49.45 89.78
C GLN A 34 -57.10 49.06 89.59
N GLN A 35 -56.38 48.77 90.67
CA GLN A 35 -54.98 48.34 90.64
C GLN A 35 -54.82 46.97 89.98
N GLU A 36 -55.63 45.97 90.37
CA GLU A 36 -55.69 44.66 89.72
C GLU A 36 -55.95 44.80 88.21
N ARG A 37 -56.91 45.64 87.81
CA ARG A 37 -57.21 45.94 86.41
C ARG A 37 -56.03 46.62 85.70
N ASN A 38 -55.29 47.50 86.37
CA ASN A 38 -54.09 48.14 85.81
C ASN A 38 -52.96 47.12 85.61
N ASP A 39 -52.74 46.23 86.57
CA ASP A 39 -51.70 45.19 86.51
C ASP A 39 -52.05 44.10 85.49
N LEU A 40 -53.32 43.71 85.39
CA LEU A 40 -53.82 42.84 84.31
C LEU A 40 -53.68 43.50 82.93
N MET A 41 -53.87 44.83 82.81
CA MET A 41 -53.60 45.56 81.57
C MET A 41 -52.11 45.58 81.22
N GLN A 42 -51.22 45.77 82.20
CA GLN A 42 -49.78 45.67 81.98
C GLN A 42 -49.37 44.27 81.54
N LEU A 43 -49.85 43.22 82.21
CA LEU A 43 -49.59 41.83 81.85
C LEU A 43 -50.15 41.49 80.46
N LYS A 44 -51.34 41.98 80.11
CA LYS A 44 -51.92 41.85 78.77
C LYS A 44 -51.01 42.47 77.70
N LEU A 45 -50.55 43.70 77.91
CA LEU A 45 -49.65 44.39 76.97
C LEU A 45 -48.29 43.69 76.84
N GLN A 46 -47.75 43.14 77.93
CA GLN A 46 -46.52 42.32 77.90
C GLN A 46 -46.72 41.03 77.09
N LEU A 47 -47.84 40.32 77.30
CA LEU A 47 -48.18 39.11 76.54
C LEU A 47 -48.48 39.39 75.07
N GLU A 48 -49.14 40.51 74.74
CA GLU A 48 -49.35 40.95 73.36
C GLU A 48 -48.01 41.28 72.67
N GLY A 49 -47.07 41.90 73.38
CA GLY A 49 -45.70 42.12 72.93
C GLY A 49 -44.95 40.80 72.65
N GLN A 50 -44.96 39.87 73.60
CA GLN A 50 -44.35 38.54 73.42
C GLN A 50 -44.99 37.75 72.26
N VAL A 51 -46.31 37.82 72.09
CA VAL A 51 -47.01 37.19 70.96
C VAL A 51 -46.63 37.85 69.62
N ALA A 52 -46.42 39.16 69.58
CA ALA A 52 -45.93 39.86 68.39
C ALA A 52 -44.46 39.47 68.06
N GLU A 53 -43.59 39.39 69.07
CA GLU A 53 -42.20 38.94 68.92
C GLU A 53 -42.14 37.49 68.43
N LEU A 54 -42.89 36.57 69.04
CA LEU A 54 -42.96 35.17 68.63
C LEU A 54 -43.51 35.01 67.21
N ARG A 55 -44.51 35.80 66.80
CA ARG A 55 -45.01 35.83 65.41
C ARG A 55 -43.94 36.29 64.43
N SER A 56 -43.22 37.36 64.75
CA SER A 56 -42.08 37.82 63.94
C SER A 56 -40.99 36.76 63.85
N ARG A 57 -40.69 36.08 64.96
CA ARG A 57 -39.68 35.02 64.99
C ARG A 57 -40.08 33.77 64.21
N VAL A 58 -41.35 33.38 64.24
CA VAL A 58 -41.89 32.31 63.38
C VAL A 58 -41.75 32.70 61.91
N GLN A 59 -42.17 33.92 61.51
CA GLN A 59 -42.03 34.40 60.13
C GLN A 59 -40.56 34.42 59.64
N GLN A 60 -39.60 34.79 60.50
CA GLN A 60 -38.16 34.71 60.19
C GLN A 60 -37.66 33.27 60.01
N LEU A 61 -38.19 32.32 60.78
CA LEU A 61 -37.82 30.91 60.68
C LEU A 61 -38.46 30.26 59.46
N ASP A 62 -39.71 30.61 59.12
CA ASP A 62 -40.40 30.13 57.91
C ASP A 62 -39.68 30.60 56.64
N THR A 63 -39.27 31.87 56.55
CA THR A 63 -38.51 32.36 55.38
C THR A 63 -37.14 31.70 55.27
N ALA A 64 -36.39 31.57 56.37
CA ALA A 64 -35.10 30.88 56.38
C ALA A 64 -35.22 29.38 56.04
N LEU A 65 -36.32 28.73 56.43
CA LEU A 65 -36.62 27.34 56.10
C LEU A 65 -37.01 27.19 54.62
N VAL A 66 -37.67 28.18 54.02
CA VAL A 66 -37.95 28.20 52.57
C VAL A 66 -36.65 28.42 51.77
N THR A 67 -35.77 29.35 52.15
CA THR A 67 -34.49 29.54 51.44
C THR A 67 -33.60 28.31 51.57
N ALA A 68 -33.44 27.73 52.76
CA ALA A 68 -32.66 26.51 52.95
C ALA A 68 -33.18 25.30 52.14
N ARG A 69 -34.50 25.21 51.91
CA ARG A 69 -35.09 24.19 51.02
C ARG A 69 -34.79 24.46 49.55
N GLN A 70 -34.80 25.72 49.13
CA GLN A 70 -34.45 26.12 47.76
C GLN A 70 -32.96 25.86 47.48
N GLU A 71 -32.07 26.28 48.38
CA GLU A 71 -30.63 26.02 48.32
C GLU A 71 -30.34 24.51 48.26
N HIS A 72 -31.03 23.69 49.06
CA HIS A 72 -30.90 22.23 49.00
C HIS A 72 -31.36 21.65 47.65
N ALA A 73 -32.46 22.16 47.07
CA ALA A 73 -32.93 21.71 45.77
C ALA A 73 -31.92 22.06 44.64
N GLU A 74 -31.38 23.28 44.66
CA GLU A 74 -30.35 23.73 43.72
C GLU A 74 -29.06 22.90 43.84
N LEU A 75 -28.56 22.66 45.06
CA LEU A 75 -27.42 21.77 45.29
C LEU A 75 -27.68 20.33 44.85
N THR A 76 -28.92 19.85 44.97
CA THR A 76 -29.32 18.50 44.51
C THR A 76 -29.26 18.40 42.98
N GLU A 77 -29.73 19.41 42.24
CA GLU A 77 -29.61 19.42 40.78
C GLU A 77 -28.17 19.64 40.29
N GLN A 78 -27.38 20.47 40.97
CA GLN A 78 -25.95 20.61 40.70
C GLN A 78 -25.22 19.26 40.88
N TYR A 79 -25.51 18.53 41.96
CA TYR A 79 -24.95 17.19 42.19
C TYR A 79 -25.36 16.19 41.10
N LYS A 80 -26.64 16.18 40.66
CA LYS A 80 -27.10 15.37 39.52
C LYS A 80 -26.44 15.76 38.19
N GLY A 81 -26.13 17.05 38.00
CA GLY A 81 -25.36 17.54 36.86
C GLY A 81 -23.93 16.98 36.85
N LEU A 82 -23.21 17.17 37.95
CA LEU A 82 -21.86 16.65 38.15
C LEU A 82 -21.77 15.12 38.07
N SER A 83 -22.80 14.41 38.57
CA SER A 83 -22.86 12.95 38.47
C SER A 83 -23.05 12.46 37.04
N ARG A 84 -23.76 13.20 36.18
CA ARG A 84 -23.90 12.87 34.75
C ARG A 84 -22.61 13.12 33.99
N SER A 85 -22.01 14.30 34.13
CA SER A 85 -20.74 14.59 33.45
C SER A 85 -19.56 13.73 33.95
N HIS A 86 -19.57 13.28 35.20
CA HIS A 86 -18.62 12.28 35.68
C HIS A 86 -18.83 10.89 35.02
N GLY A 87 -20.07 10.52 34.70
CA GLY A 87 -20.40 9.34 33.90
C GLY A 87 -19.91 9.47 32.46
N GLU A 88 -20.23 10.59 31.80
CA GLU A 88 -19.79 10.91 30.44
C GLU A 88 -18.25 10.86 30.31
N LEU A 89 -17.52 11.53 31.21
CA LEU A 89 -16.05 11.49 31.27
C LEU A 89 -15.48 10.08 31.60
N THR A 90 -16.25 9.25 32.30
CA THR A 90 -15.89 7.85 32.61
C THR A 90 -16.03 6.98 31.36
N GLU A 91 -17.08 7.18 30.58
CA GLU A 91 -17.28 6.49 29.29
C GLU A 91 -16.26 6.94 28.24
N GLU A 92 -15.97 8.24 28.12
CA GLU A 92 -14.91 8.77 27.25
C GLU A 92 -13.54 8.17 27.58
N ARG A 93 -13.16 8.16 28.87
CA ARG A 93 -11.92 7.52 29.35
C ARG A 93 -11.87 6.05 28.94
N ASP A 94 -12.96 5.31 29.08
CA ASP A 94 -12.98 3.88 28.77
C ASP A 94 -12.99 3.61 27.26
N ILE A 95 -13.49 4.53 26.43
CA ILE A 95 -13.36 4.49 24.97
C ILE A 95 -11.90 4.76 24.57
N LEU A 96 -11.28 5.81 25.11
CA LEU A 96 -9.87 6.15 24.87
C LEU A 96 -8.93 5.03 25.34
N SER A 97 -9.22 4.38 26.47
CA SER A 97 -8.44 3.24 26.98
C SER A 97 -8.55 2.01 26.07
N ARG A 98 -9.72 1.75 25.46
CA ARG A 98 -9.90 0.71 24.44
C ARG A 98 -9.09 1.04 23.18
N GLN A 99 -9.23 2.26 22.65
CA GLN A 99 -8.47 2.72 21.48
C GLN A 99 -6.94 2.66 21.72
N GLN A 100 -6.47 3.01 22.91
CA GLN A 100 -5.06 2.85 23.28
C GLN A 100 -4.63 1.37 23.28
N GLY A 101 -5.49 0.46 23.76
CA GLY A 101 -5.27 -0.99 23.66
C GLY A 101 -5.18 -1.47 22.21
N ASP A 102 -6.12 -1.06 21.36
CA ASP A 102 -6.14 -1.39 19.92
C ASP A 102 -4.89 -0.86 19.20
N HIS A 103 -4.44 0.36 19.52
CA HIS A 103 -3.20 0.93 18.98
C HIS A 103 -1.95 0.18 19.46
N VAL A 104 -1.87 -0.23 20.73
CA VAL A 104 -0.75 -1.04 21.25
C VAL A 104 -0.73 -2.43 20.61
N ALA A 105 -1.89 -3.08 20.45
CA ALA A 105 -1.98 -4.35 19.73
C ALA A 105 -1.50 -4.20 18.28
N ARG A 106 -1.89 -3.13 17.59
CA ARG A 106 -1.44 -2.85 16.22
C ARG A 106 0.06 -2.54 16.11
N ILE A 107 0.67 -1.94 17.12
CA ILE A 107 2.12 -1.75 17.18
C ILE A 107 2.82 -3.11 17.29
N LEU A 108 2.36 -3.99 18.19
CA LEU A 108 2.92 -5.33 18.37
C LEU A 108 2.80 -6.21 17.10
N GLU A 109 1.68 -6.12 16.37
CA GLU A 109 1.52 -6.76 15.04
C GLU A 109 2.60 -6.30 14.06
N LEU A 110 2.84 -4.99 13.98
CA LEU A 110 3.82 -4.41 13.05
C LEU A 110 5.27 -4.68 13.48
N GLU A 111 5.54 -4.83 14.78
CA GLU A 111 6.85 -5.24 15.30
C GLU A 111 7.18 -6.70 14.93
N ASP A 112 6.20 -7.61 14.99
CA ASP A 112 6.34 -9.02 14.56
C ASP A 112 6.51 -9.15 13.03
N ASP A 113 5.74 -8.37 12.24
CA ASP A 113 5.93 -8.25 10.79
C ASP A 113 7.33 -7.74 10.44
N ILE A 114 7.83 -6.69 11.12
CA ILE A 114 9.16 -6.13 10.91
C ILE A 114 10.26 -7.13 11.30
N GLN A 115 10.13 -7.85 12.41
CA GLN A 115 11.09 -8.89 12.78
C GLN A 115 11.09 -10.02 11.74
N THR A 116 9.91 -10.50 11.35
CA THR A 116 9.72 -11.52 10.32
C THR A 116 10.31 -11.12 8.96
N ILE A 117 10.23 -9.84 8.59
CA ILE A 117 10.87 -9.30 7.38
C ILE A 117 12.39 -9.22 7.55
N SER A 118 12.87 -8.77 8.71
CA SER A 118 14.31 -8.66 9.00
C SER A 118 15.02 -10.02 8.97
N GLU A 119 14.40 -11.06 9.53
CA GLU A 119 14.91 -12.44 9.44
C GLU A 119 14.95 -12.96 8.00
N LYS A 120 13.91 -12.65 7.19
CA LYS A 120 13.90 -12.98 5.75
C LYS A 120 15.00 -12.25 4.99
N VAL A 121 15.23 -10.96 5.24
CA VAL A 121 16.33 -10.19 4.63
C VAL A 121 17.68 -10.82 4.98
N LEU A 122 17.94 -11.11 6.25
CA LEU A 122 19.19 -11.73 6.69
C LEU A 122 19.44 -13.10 6.04
N THR A 123 18.41 -13.94 5.90
CA THR A 123 18.57 -15.22 5.17
C THR A 123 18.90 -15.02 3.69
N LYS A 124 18.37 -13.97 3.05
CA LYS A 124 18.66 -13.64 1.64
C LYS A 124 20.03 -13.01 1.46
N GLU A 125 20.53 -12.22 2.40
CA GLU A 125 21.92 -11.75 2.41
C GLU A 125 22.90 -12.92 2.46
N VAL A 126 22.66 -13.88 3.36
CA VAL A 126 23.48 -15.09 3.48
C VAL A 126 23.38 -16.00 2.24
N GLU A 127 22.23 -16.08 1.58
CA GLU A 127 22.12 -16.74 0.26
C GLU A 127 22.90 -16.00 -0.83
N LEU A 128 22.82 -14.66 -0.88
CA LEU A 128 23.55 -13.84 -1.86
C LEU A 128 25.07 -13.97 -1.68
N ASP A 129 25.57 -14.06 -0.46
CA ASP A 129 27.00 -14.31 -0.22
C ASP A 129 27.45 -15.71 -0.67
N ARG A 130 26.63 -16.75 -0.46
CA ARG A 130 26.90 -18.09 -1.01
C ARG A 130 26.96 -18.09 -2.54
N VAL A 131 26.02 -17.40 -3.20
CA VAL A 131 26.01 -17.25 -4.67
C VAL A 131 27.23 -16.45 -5.14
N ARG A 132 27.57 -15.36 -4.44
CA ARG A 132 28.75 -14.52 -4.71
C ARG A 132 30.05 -15.32 -4.60
N ASP A 133 30.17 -16.21 -3.62
CA ASP A 133 31.35 -17.08 -3.47
C ASP A 133 31.37 -18.23 -4.49
N ALA A 134 30.21 -18.79 -4.87
CA ALA A 134 30.11 -19.75 -5.97
C ALA A 134 30.53 -19.13 -7.31
N VAL A 135 30.13 -17.88 -7.60
CA VAL A 135 30.59 -17.12 -8.77
C VAL A 135 32.11 -16.93 -8.72
N LYS A 136 32.68 -16.46 -7.59
CA LYS A 136 34.15 -16.35 -7.43
C LYS A 136 34.87 -17.69 -7.64
N ALA A 137 34.26 -18.83 -7.29
CA ALA A 137 34.84 -20.14 -7.52
C ALA A 137 34.83 -20.51 -9.01
N LEU A 138 33.69 -20.34 -9.68
CA LEU A 138 33.54 -20.60 -11.11
C LEU A 138 34.44 -19.71 -11.98
N THR A 139 34.60 -18.42 -11.65
CA THR A 139 35.54 -17.53 -12.36
C THR A 139 36.97 -18.04 -12.30
N ARG A 140 37.45 -18.53 -11.14
CA ARG A 140 38.82 -19.08 -11.02
C ARG A 140 39.00 -20.39 -11.79
N GLU A 141 37.98 -21.23 -11.84
CA GLU A 141 38.03 -22.46 -12.64
C GLU A 141 37.97 -22.13 -14.15
N GLN A 142 37.22 -21.11 -14.56
CA GLN A 142 37.25 -20.57 -15.92
C GLN A 142 38.63 -19.99 -16.29
N GLU A 143 39.25 -19.18 -15.43
CA GLU A 143 40.61 -18.65 -15.61
C GLU A 143 41.64 -19.78 -15.77
N LYS A 144 41.52 -20.83 -14.94
CA LYS A 144 42.37 -22.04 -14.98
C LYS A 144 42.18 -22.84 -16.28
N LEU A 145 40.94 -23.08 -16.72
CA LEU A 145 40.64 -23.77 -17.97
C LEU A 145 41.13 -22.97 -19.19
N LEU A 146 40.99 -21.63 -19.17
CA LEU A 146 41.55 -20.74 -20.20
C LEU A 146 43.08 -20.71 -20.18
N GLY A 147 43.71 -20.94 -19.03
CA GLY A 147 45.16 -21.17 -18.92
C GLY A 147 45.58 -22.48 -19.59
N GLN A 148 44.93 -23.59 -19.22
CA GLN A 148 45.17 -24.92 -19.79
C GLN A 148 44.94 -24.97 -21.31
N LEU A 149 43.91 -24.28 -21.82
CA LEU A 149 43.65 -24.19 -23.25
C LEU A 149 44.79 -23.48 -24.01
N LYS A 150 45.40 -22.45 -23.41
CA LYS A 150 46.57 -21.77 -23.99
C LYS A 150 47.84 -22.61 -23.95
N GLU A 151 48.03 -23.38 -22.88
CA GLU A 151 49.14 -24.33 -22.74
C GLU A 151 49.04 -25.42 -23.82
N VAL A 152 47.87 -26.07 -23.97
CA VAL A 152 47.61 -27.08 -25.01
C VAL A 152 47.72 -26.50 -26.43
N GLN A 153 47.32 -25.25 -26.66
CA GLN A 153 47.48 -24.59 -27.95
C GLN A 153 48.96 -24.29 -28.27
N ALA A 154 49.76 -23.88 -27.28
CA ALA A 154 51.21 -23.68 -27.45
C ALA A 154 51.95 -25.02 -27.70
N ASP A 155 51.59 -26.07 -26.95
CA ASP A 155 52.09 -27.44 -27.19
C ASP A 155 51.74 -27.92 -28.60
N LYS A 156 50.51 -27.65 -29.08
CA LYS A 156 50.09 -27.98 -30.45
C LYS A 156 50.94 -27.23 -31.48
N GLU A 157 51.12 -25.93 -31.33
CA GLU A 157 51.95 -25.10 -32.24
C GLU A 157 53.41 -25.59 -32.28
N GLN A 158 53.98 -25.99 -31.13
CA GLN A 158 55.30 -26.62 -31.08
C GLN A 158 55.32 -27.97 -31.83
N ASN A 159 54.36 -28.86 -31.57
CA ASN A 159 54.28 -30.17 -32.23
C ASN A 159 54.09 -30.03 -33.76
N GLU A 160 53.33 -29.03 -34.22
CA GLU A 160 53.19 -28.73 -35.65
C GLU A 160 54.50 -28.22 -36.27
N ALA A 161 55.29 -27.42 -35.55
CA ALA A 161 56.62 -26.99 -35.98
C ALA A 161 57.63 -28.16 -36.02
N GLU A 162 57.64 -29.04 -35.02
CA GLU A 162 58.48 -30.25 -34.99
C GLU A 162 58.09 -31.24 -36.12
N LEU A 163 56.80 -31.37 -36.42
CA LEU A 163 56.31 -32.13 -37.57
C LEU A 163 56.78 -31.54 -38.90
N GLN A 164 56.75 -30.21 -39.07
CA GLN A 164 57.28 -29.56 -40.27
C GLN A 164 58.80 -29.76 -40.42
N MET A 165 59.56 -29.67 -39.32
CA MET A 165 61.01 -29.91 -39.33
C MET A 165 61.35 -31.36 -39.70
N THR A 166 60.66 -32.34 -39.12
CA THR A 166 60.89 -33.76 -39.42
C THR A 166 60.42 -34.15 -40.84
N GLN A 167 59.40 -33.49 -41.39
CA GLN A 167 59.02 -33.61 -42.80
C GLN A 167 60.10 -33.06 -43.75
N GLN A 168 60.68 -31.88 -43.43
CA GLN A 168 61.78 -31.31 -44.21
C GLN A 168 63.04 -32.20 -44.17
N GLU A 169 63.36 -32.78 -43.01
CA GLU A 169 64.45 -33.75 -42.89
C GLU A 169 64.15 -35.04 -43.68
N ASN A 170 62.93 -35.57 -43.64
CA ASN A 170 62.53 -36.72 -44.46
C ASN A 170 62.67 -36.43 -45.96
N HIS A 171 62.25 -35.24 -46.41
CA HIS A 171 62.41 -34.83 -47.80
C HIS A 171 63.90 -34.78 -48.21
N ARG A 172 64.75 -34.16 -47.38
CA ARG A 172 66.20 -34.12 -47.59
C ARG A 172 66.82 -35.53 -47.64
N LEU A 173 66.51 -36.39 -46.68
CA LEU A 173 67.02 -37.76 -46.62
C LEU A 173 66.55 -38.60 -47.82
N ASN A 174 65.35 -38.36 -48.33
CA ASN A 174 64.86 -39.02 -49.54
C ASN A 174 65.61 -38.53 -50.79
N VAL A 175 65.97 -37.25 -50.90
CA VAL A 175 66.86 -36.75 -51.96
C VAL A 175 68.25 -37.39 -51.86
N GLU A 176 68.87 -37.39 -50.67
CA GLU A 176 70.17 -38.04 -50.43
C GLU A 176 70.14 -39.55 -50.78
N LEU A 177 69.02 -40.24 -50.48
CA LEU A 177 68.79 -41.64 -50.84
C LEU A 177 68.64 -41.85 -52.35
N GLN A 178 67.96 -40.95 -53.07
CA GLN A 178 67.84 -41.05 -54.54
C GLN A 178 69.19 -40.78 -55.22
N GLU A 179 69.98 -39.82 -54.74
CA GLU A 179 71.36 -39.65 -55.22
C GLU A 179 72.23 -40.88 -54.93
N ALA A 180 72.10 -41.49 -53.74
CA ALA A 180 72.81 -42.71 -53.39
C ALA A 180 72.44 -43.90 -54.29
N LYS A 181 71.14 -44.05 -54.64
CA LYS A 181 70.67 -45.01 -55.64
C LYS A 181 71.25 -44.72 -57.02
N GLY A 182 71.23 -43.47 -57.50
CA GLY A 182 71.84 -43.09 -58.77
C GLY A 182 73.33 -43.44 -58.84
N ARG A 183 74.10 -43.13 -57.78
CA ARG A 183 75.51 -43.53 -57.63
C ARG A 183 75.68 -45.04 -57.63
N GLN A 184 74.77 -45.79 -56.99
CA GLN A 184 74.78 -47.26 -56.99
C GLN A 184 74.45 -47.83 -58.38
N GLU A 185 73.51 -47.24 -59.11
CA GLU A 185 73.16 -47.63 -60.48
C GLU A 185 74.32 -47.36 -61.45
N GLU A 186 74.97 -46.20 -61.38
CA GLU A 186 76.19 -45.88 -62.12
C GLU A 186 77.32 -46.88 -61.82
N GLN A 187 77.56 -47.19 -60.54
CA GLN A 187 78.53 -48.21 -60.13
C GLN A 187 78.13 -49.61 -60.63
N SER A 188 76.84 -49.94 -60.64
CA SER A 188 76.35 -51.23 -61.16
C SER A 188 76.52 -51.33 -62.68
N ALA A 189 76.31 -50.23 -63.42
CA ALA A 189 76.54 -50.14 -64.86
C ALA A 189 78.04 -50.15 -65.19
N GLN A 190 78.89 -49.54 -64.35
CA GLN A 190 80.35 -49.65 -64.45
C GLN A 190 80.81 -51.09 -64.18
N ALA A 191 80.29 -51.73 -63.13
CA ALA A 191 80.55 -53.13 -62.81
C ALA A 191 80.02 -54.08 -63.91
N GLN A 192 78.90 -53.76 -64.55
CA GLN A 192 78.38 -54.53 -65.68
C GLN A 192 79.28 -54.35 -66.91
N ARG A 193 79.68 -53.13 -67.28
CA ARG A 193 80.68 -52.89 -68.35
C ARG A 193 82.01 -53.61 -68.09
N LEU A 194 82.39 -53.80 -66.81
CA LEU A 194 83.54 -54.61 -66.42
C LEU A 194 83.25 -56.12 -66.52
N LYS A 195 82.05 -56.59 -66.14
CA LYS A 195 81.58 -57.97 -66.39
C LYS A 195 81.50 -58.29 -67.87
N ASP A 196 81.07 -57.36 -68.72
CA ASP A 196 80.96 -57.55 -70.18
C ASP A 196 82.35 -57.64 -70.82
N LYS A 197 83.31 -56.84 -70.35
CA LYS A 197 84.73 -56.98 -70.72
C LYS A 197 85.35 -58.28 -70.19
N LEU A 198 85.00 -58.69 -68.97
CA LEU A 198 85.40 -59.99 -68.43
C LEU A 198 84.73 -61.15 -69.17
N ALA A 199 83.50 -60.99 -69.69
CA ALA A 199 82.82 -61.95 -70.53
C ALA A 199 83.48 -62.04 -71.91
N GLN A 200 83.83 -60.90 -72.52
CA GLN A 200 84.62 -60.86 -73.75
C GLN A 200 85.99 -61.54 -73.58
N MET A 201 86.68 -61.35 -72.45
CA MET A 201 87.90 -62.09 -72.12
C MET A 201 87.63 -63.55 -71.71
N LYS A 202 86.44 -63.87 -71.18
CA LYS A 202 86.00 -65.24 -70.89
C LYS A 202 85.63 -65.99 -72.17
N ASP A 203 85.20 -65.32 -73.23
CA ASP A 203 84.89 -65.94 -74.53
C ASP A 203 86.17 -66.22 -75.30
N THR A 204 87.18 -65.35 -75.24
CA THR A 204 88.53 -65.67 -75.76
C THR A 204 89.23 -66.74 -74.92
N LEU A 205 89.00 -66.78 -73.59
CA LEU A 205 89.40 -67.92 -72.74
C LEU A 205 88.55 -69.17 -73.03
N GLY A 206 87.28 -69.01 -73.41
CA GLY A 206 86.32 -70.08 -73.71
C GLY A 206 86.72 -70.82 -74.99
N GLN A 207 87.17 -70.09 -76.00
CA GLN A 207 87.82 -70.64 -77.19
C GLN A 207 89.08 -71.47 -76.87
N ALA A 208 89.71 -71.27 -75.70
CA ALA A 208 90.77 -72.13 -75.18
C ALA A 208 90.26 -73.25 -74.24
N GLN A 209 89.22 -73.01 -73.44
CA GLN A 209 88.64 -73.97 -72.49
C GLN A 209 87.66 -74.97 -73.13
N GLN A 210 87.20 -74.73 -74.35
CA GLN A 210 86.43 -75.68 -75.17
C GLN A 210 87.26 -76.91 -75.63
N ARG A 211 88.50 -77.04 -75.12
CA ARG A 211 89.34 -78.25 -75.19
C ARG A 211 89.47 -78.98 -73.84
N VAL A 212 88.70 -78.60 -72.81
CA VAL A 212 88.86 -79.10 -71.42
C VAL A 212 87.52 -79.53 -70.77
N ALA A 213 86.38 -78.97 -71.17
CA ALA A 213 85.14 -79.01 -70.39
C ALA A 213 84.12 -80.14 -70.75
N GLU A 214 84.52 -81.41 -70.80
CA GLU A 214 83.62 -82.56 -71.08
C GLU A 214 83.16 -83.38 -69.84
N LEU A 215 83.55 -83.02 -68.61
CA LEU A 215 83.49 -83.95 -67.45
C LEU A 215 82.76 -83.45 -66.18
N GLU A 216 81.75 -82.57 -66.26
CA GLU A 216 81.07 -82.03 -65.06
C GLU A 216 79.52 -82.06 -64.95
N PRO A 217 78.68 -82.36 -65.97
CA PRO A 217 77.23 -82.10 -65.87
C PRO A 217 76.40 -83.06 -64.99
N LEU A 218 76.95 -84.23 -64.60
CA LEU A 218 76.16 -85.31 -63.96
C LEU A 218 76.07 -85.26 -62.42
N LYS A 219 76.74 -84.33 -61.74
CA LYS A 219 76.63 -84.18 -60.28
C LYS A 219 75.58 -83.14 -59.83
N GLU A 220 75.28 -82.17 -60.68
CA GLU A 220 74.39 -81.04 -60.33
C GLU A 220 72.92 -81.46 -60.25
N GLN A 221 72.50 -82.37 -61.14
CA GLN A 221 71.10 -82.82 -61.26
C GLN A 221 70.58 -83.57 -60.02
N LEU A 222 71.45 -84.21 -59.24
CA LEU A 222 71.06 -84.93 -58.03
C LEU A 222 70.79 -83.98 -56.84
N ARG A 223 71.47 -82.83 -56.76
CA ARG A 223 71.31 -81.87 -55.66
C ARG A 223 69.99 -81.12 -55.76
N GLY A 224 69.69 -80.56 -56.94
CA GLY A 224 68.49 -79.75 -57.16
C GLY A 224 67.18 -80.51 -56.93
N ALA A 225 67.16 -81.84 -57.11
CA ALA A 225 66.01 -82.67 -56.82
C ALA A 225 65.71 -82.80 -55.31
N GLN A 226 66.73 -82.76 -54.45
CA GLN A 226 66.55 -82.83 -53.00
C GLN A 226 66.20 -81.45 -52.41
N GLU A 227 66.78 -80.38 -52.94
CA GLU A 227 66.50 -78.99 -52.53
C GLU A 227 65.04 -78.59 -52.85
N LEU A 228 64.48 -79.02 -53.98
CA LEU A 228 63.07 -78.78 -54.34
C LEU A 228 62.08 -79.38 -53.31
N ALA A 229 62.36 -80.59 -52.83
CA ALA A 229 61.50 -81.30 -51.89
C ALA A 229 61.51 -80.64 -50.50
N ALA A 230 62.68 -80.23 -50.01
CA ALA A 230 62.79 -79.48 -48.75
C ALA A 230 62.03 -78.14 -48.83
N SER A 231 62.15 -77.43 -49.97
CA SER A 231 61.44 -76.16 -50.19
C SER A 231 59.91 -76.32 -50.19
N SER A 232 59.36 -77.39 -50.78
CA SER A 232 57.91 -77.61 -50.78
C SER A 232 57.36 -77.93 -49.39
N GLN A 233 58.09 -78.72 -48.60
CA GLN A 233 57.66 -79.08 -47.25
C GLN A 233 57.75 -77.90 -46.27
N GLN A 234 58.76 -77.03 -46.40
CA GLN A 234 58.84 -75.78 -45.65
C GLN A 234 57.70 -74.80 -46.02
N LYS A 235 57.34 -74.69 -47.30
CA LYS A 235 56.19 -73.87 -47.75
C LYS A 235 54.87 -74.38 -47.18
N ALA A 236 54.67 -75.68 -47.11
CA ALA A 236 53.45 -76.26 -46.52
C ALA A 236 53.32 -75.96 -45.02
N ALA A 237 54.44 -75.91 -44.28
CA ALA A 237 54.44 -75.49 -42.87
C ALA A 237 54.09 -74.00 -42.71
N LEU A 238 54.75 -73.12 -43.49
CA LEU A 238 54.48 -71.68 -43.46
C LEU A 238 53.01 -71.34 -43.81
N LEU A 239 52.43 -71.98 -44.83
CA LEU A 239 51.01 -71.84 -45.16
C LEU A 239 50.08 -72.30 -44.01
N GLY A 240 50.50 -73.30 -43.23
CA GLY A 240 49.78 -73.73 -42.02
C GLY A 240 49.83 -72.69 -40.90
N GLU A 241 50.99 -72.08 -40.68
CA GLU A 241 51.19 -70.99 -39.72
C GLU A 241 50.45 -69.71 -40.13
N GLU A 242 50.46 -69.36 -41.42
CA GLU A 242 49.69 -68.25 -42.00
C GLU A 242 48.18 -68.46 -41.82
N LEU A 243 47.65 -69.66 -42.10
CA LEU A 243 46.24 -69.98 -41.89
C LEU A 243 45.84 -69.97 -40.40
N ALA A 244 46.70 -70.46 -39.51
CA ALA A 244 46.46 -70.40 -38.06
C ALA A 244 46.49 -68.95 -37.55
N SER A 245 47.42 -68.13 -38.05
CA SER A 245 47.52 -66.69 -37.75
C SER A 245 46.28 -65.92 -38.25
N ALA A 246 45.83 -66.21 -39.48
CA ALA A 246 44.63 -65.60 -40.06
C ALA A 246 43.35 -65.98 -39.29
N ALA A 247 43.20 -67.24 -38.87
CA ALA A 247 42.10 -67.66 -38.01
C ALA A 247 42.15 -66.95 -36.64
N GLY A 248 43.33 -66.89 -36.01
CA GLY A 248 43.54 -66.18 -34.75
C GLY A 248 43.39 -64.66 -34.86
N ALA A 249 43.54 -64.07 -36.05
CA ALA A 249 43.20 -62.67 -36.32
C ALA A 249 41.67 -62.47 -36.43
N ARG A 250 40.99 -63.32 -37.21
CA ARG A 250 39.52 -63.30 -37.36
C ARG A 250 38.80 -63.45 -36.00
N ASP A 251 39.25 -64.36 -35.16
CA ASP A 251 38.57 -64.64 -33.90
C ASP A 251 38.77 -63.50 -32.87
N ARG A 252 39.88 -62.75 -32.98
CA ARG A 252 40.08 -61.49 -32.25
C ARG A 252 39.16 -60.39 -32.77
N THR A 253 39.09 -60.14 -34.08
CA THR A 253 38.23 -59.07 -34.61
C THR A 253 36.74 -59.35 -34.39
N ILE A 254 36.31 -60.62 -34.36
CA ILE A 254 34.97 -61.01 -33.93
C ILE A 254 34.74 -60.67 -32.44
N ALA A 255 35.68 -61.00 -31.55
CA ALA A 255 35.57 -60.69 -30.12
C ALA A 255 35.60 -59.18 -29.84
N GLU A 256 36.39 -58.41 -30.59
CA GLU A 256 36.47 -56.95 -30.55
C GLU A 256 35.16 -56.31 -31.04
N LEU A 257 34.59 -56.79 -32.15
CA LEU A 257 33.27 -56.37 -32.64
C LEU A 257 32.15 -56.66 -31.62
N HIS A 258 32.18 -57.82 -30.96
CA HIS A 258 31.22 -58.13 -29.90
C HIS A 258 31.36 -57.22 -28.68
N ARG A 259 32.59 -56.84 -28.31
CA ARG A 259 32.84 -55.90 -27.22
C ARG A 259 32.36 -54.49 -27.55
N SER A 260 32.72 -53.98 -28.73
CA SER A 260 32.28 -52.69 -29.24
C SER A 260 30.75 -52.57 -29.29
N ARG A 261 30.04 -53.63 -29.70
CA ARG A 261 28.56 -53.67 -29.67
C ARG A 261 27.96 -53.57 -28.27
N LEU A 262 28.63 -54.12 -27.25
CA LEU A 262 28.19 -54.00 -25.84
C LEU A 262 28.50 -52.59 -25.29
N GLU A 263 29.67 -52.04 -25.59
CA GLU A 263 30.07 -50.68 -25.23
C GLU A 263 29.11 -49.63 -25.84
N VAL A 264 28.74 -49.80 -27.12
CA VAL A 264 27.72 -48.97 -27.80
C VAL A 264 26.35 -49.10 -27.14
N ALA A 265 25.93 -50.31 -26.75
CA ALA A 265 24.66 -50.52 -26.07
C ALA A 265 24.64 -49.86 -24.67
N GLU A 266 25.74 -49.93 -23.92
CA GLU A 266 25.89 -49.27 -22.62
C GLU A 266 25.85 -47.74 -22.74
N VAL A 267 26.58 -47.16 -23.69
CA VAL A 267 26.56 -45.72 -23.98
C VAL A 267 25.17 -45.27 -24.44
N THR A 268 24.48 -46.07 -25.26
CA THR A 268 23.10 -45.80 -25.71
C THR A 268 22.12 -45.81 -24.54
N GLY A 269 22.28 -46.73 -23.58
CA GLY A 269 21.50 -46.77 -22.34
C GLY A 269 21.68 -45.49 -21.51
N ARG A 270 22.93 -45.11 -21.22
CA ARG A 270 23.26 -43.88 -20.48
C ARG A 270 22.76 -42.62 -21.19
N LEU A 271 22.82 -42.57 -22.52
CA LEU A 271 22.27 -41.47 -23.32
C LEU A 271 20.74 -41.37 -23.16
N ALA A 272 20.04 -42.50 -23.11
CA ALA A 272 18.59 -42.53 -22.88
C ALA A 272 18.21 -42.09 -21.45
N GLU A 273 18.99 -42.50 -20.43
CA GLU A 273 18.82 -42.08 -19.03
C GLU A 273 19.01 -40.57 -18.86
N LEU A 274 20.11 -40.01 -19.38
CA LEU A 274 20.36 -38.56 -19.37
C LEU A 274 19.29 -37.78 -20.18
N SER A 275 18.84 -38.35 -21.29
CA SER A 275 17.75 -37.78 -22.11
C SER A 275 16.37 -37.86 -21.44
N LEU A 276 16.19 -38.72 -20.43
CA LEU A 276 15.00 -38.76 -19.59
C LEU A 276 15.10 -37.68 -18.49
N HIS A 277 16.20 -37.64 -17.74
CA HIS A 277 16.40 -36.64 -16.69
C HIS A 277 16.30 -35.21 -17.21
N LEU A 278 16.88 -34.87 -18.37
CA LEU A 278 16.73 -33.54 -18.97
C LEU A 278 15.27 -33.20 -19.33
N LYS A 279 14.43 -34.19 -19.64
CA LYS A 279 12.98 -33.99 -19.85
C LYS A 279 12.23 -33.85 -18.53
N GLU A 280 12.63 -34.56 -17.49
CA GLU A 280 12.08 -34.45 -16.13
C GLU A 280 12.38 -33.08 -15.53
N GLU A 281 13.63 -32.62 -15.58
CA GLU A 281 14.06 -31.28 -15.16
C GLU A 281 13.32 -30.18 -15.94
N LYS A 282 13.23 -30.30 -17.28
CA LYS A 282 12.48 -29.36 -18.12
C LYS A 282 10.99 -29.34 -17.78
N CYS A 283 10.41 -30.49 -17.42
CA CYS A 283 9.03 -30.59 -16.95
C CYS A 283 8.87 -29.94 -15.56
N GLN A 284 9.81 -30.16 -14.66
CA GLN A 284 9.82 -29.60 -13.31
C GLN A 284 9.98 -28.08 -13.33
N TRP A 285 10.95 -27.55 -14.07
CA TRP A 285 11.12 -26.11 -14.32
C TRP A 285 9.87 -25.47 -14.94
N SER A 286 9.17 -26.18 -15.84
CA SER A 286 7.91 -25.69 -16.41
C SER A 286 6.80 -25.56 -15.36
N LYS A 287 6.69 -26.52 -14.42
CA LYS A 287 5.75 -26.44 -13.29
C LYS A 287 6.12 -25.31 -12.32
N GLU A 288 7.39 -25.19 -11.96
CA GLU A 288 7.89 -24.16 -11.05
C GLU A 288 7.68 -22.77 -11.63
N ARG A 289 8.01 -22.56 -12.92
CA ARG A 289 7.71 -21.32 -13.63
C ARG A 289 6.21 -21.01 -13.68
N ALA A 290 5.35 -22.01 -13.87
CA ALA A 290 3.90 -21.82 -13.84
C ALA A 290 3.40 -21.44 -12.43
N GLY A 291 3.91 -22.08 -11.38
CA GLY A 291 3.59 -21.76 -9.99
C GLY A 291 4.07 -20.35 -9.58
N LEU A 292 5.27 -19.94 -10.01
CA LEU A 292 5.78 -18.59 -9.80
C LEU A 292 4.91 -17.54 -10.52
N LEU A 293 4.52 -17.79 -11.77
CA LEU A 293 3.60 -16.90 -12.49
C LEU A 293 2.23 -16.81 -11.80
N GLN A 294 1.68 -17.93 -11.32
CA GLN A 294 0.41 -17.93 -10.57
C GLN A 294 0.53 -17.16 -9.25
N SER A 295 1.66 -17.29 -8.54
CA SER A 295 1.93 -16.53 -7.31
C SER A 295 2.04 -15.03 -7.60
N VAL A 296 2.76 -14.63 -8.65
CA VAL A 296 2.88 -13.23 -9.07
C VAL A 296 1.52 -12.64 -9.44
N GLU A 297 0.65 -13.40 -10.12
CA GLU A 297 -0.70 -12.93 -10.43
C GLU A 297 -1.55 -12.76 -9.16
N ALA A 298 -1.43 -13.68 -8.19
CA ALA A 298 -2.11 -13.56 -6.90
C ALA A 298 -1.63 -12.35 -6.07
N GLU A 299 -0.35 -11.99 -6.14
CA GLU A 299 0.16 -10.76 -5.51
C GLU A 299 -0.31 -9.48 -6.23
N LYS A 300 -0.37 -9.46 -7.58
CA LYS A 300 -1.01 -8.34 -8.31
C LYS A 300 -2.46 -8.16 -7.86
N ASP A 301 -3.19 -9.27 -7.72
CA ASP A 301 -4.59 -9.30 -7.31
C ASP A 301 -4.78 -8.72 -5.89
N LYS A 302 -3.82 -8.92 -4.98
CA LYS A 302 -3.79 -8.28 -3.65
C LYS A 302 -3.43 -6.80 -3.76
N ILE A 303 -2.42 -6.44 -4.54
CA ILE A 303 -2.01 -5.03 -4.75
C ILE A 303 -3.18 -4.22 -5.30
N LEU A 304 -3.91 -4.71 -6.30
CA LEU A 304 -5.09 -4.04 -6.85
C LEU A 304 -6.21 -3.83 -5.81
N LYS A 305 -6.44 -4.79 -4.91
CA LYS A 305 -7.40 -4.67 -3.81
C LYS A 305 -6.95 -3.61 -2.78
N LEU A 306 -5.67 -3.59 -2.44
CA LEU A 306 -5.08 -2.59 -1.55
C LEU A 306 -5.10 -1.18 -2.16
N SER A 307 -4.77 -1.03 -3.45
CA SER A 307 -4.87 0.25 -4.16
C SER A 307 -6.31 0.78 -4.21
N ALA A 308 -7.30 -0.09 -4.41
CA ALA A 308 -8.71 0.30 -4.37
C ALA A 308 -9.15 0.77 -2.98
N GLU A 309 -8.68 0.12 -1.92
CA GLU A 309 -8.97 0.51 -0.53
C GLU A 309 -8.24 1.81 -0.13
N ILE A 310 -7.00 2.01 -0.58
CA ILE A 310 -6.27 3.29 -0.41
C ILE A 310 -7.06 4.43 -1.06
N LEU A 311 -7.47 4.30 -2.33
CA LEU A 311 -8.27 5.31 -3.02
C LEU A 311 -9.62 5.59 -2.31
N ARG A 312 -10.23 4.57 -1.70
CA ARG A 312 -11.45 4.72 -0.89
C ARG A 312 -11.20 5.53 0.39
N LEU A 313 -10.09 5.24 1.09
CA LEU A 313 -9.69 5.94 2.31
C LEU A 313 -9.25 7.38 2.03
N GLU A 314 -8.48 7.61 0.95
CA GLU A 314 -8.09 8.96 0.50
C GLU A 314 -9.31 9.83 0.18
N LYS A 315 -10.32 9.27 -0.51
CA LYS A 315 -11.58 9.95 -0.79
C LYS A 315 -12.32 10.30 0.50
N ALA A 316 -12.44 9.37 1.44
CA ALA A 316 -13.09 9.63 2.74
C ALA A 316 -12.34 10.69 3.56
N VAL A 317 -11.01 10.64 3.61
CA VAL A 317 -10.18 11.68 4.27
C VAL A 317 -10.34 13.04 3.59
N GLN A 318 -10.52 13.09 2.27
CA GLN A 318 -10.79 14.34 1.56
C GLN A 318 -12.20 14.89 1.82
N GLU A 319 -13.20 14.01 1.97
CA GLU A 319 -14.57 14.37 2.37
C GLU A 319 -14.60 14.90 3.82
N GLU A 320 -13.87 14.28 4.75
CA GLU A 320 -13.70 14.79 6.12
C GLU A 320 -12.98 16.15 6.15
N ARG A 321 -11.96 16.35 5.31
CA ARG A 321 -11.29 17.66 5.17
C ARG A 321 -12.24 18.76 4.69
N THR A 322 -13.13 18.47 3.73
CA THR A 322 -14.11 19.48 3.26
C THR A 322 -15.21 19.73 4.29
N GLN A 323 -15.72 18.71 4.98
CA GLN A 323 -16.63 18.89 6.13
C GLN A 323 -15.99 19.75 7.23
N ASN A 324 -14.73 19.49 7.58
CA ASN A 324 -13.99 20.29 8.58
C ASN A 324 -13.81 21.76 8.16
N GLN A 325 -13.68 22.03 6.86
CA GLN A 325 -13.67 23.40 6.32
C GLN A 325 -15.05 24.07 6.42
N VAL A 326 -16.14 23.34 6.14
CA VAL A 326 -17.52 23.84 6.31
C VAL A 326 -17.80 24.17 7.77
N PHE A 327 -17.55 23.27 8.72
CA PHE A 327 -17.73 23.52 10.15
C PHE A 327 -16.88 24.70 10.67
N LYS A 328 -15.69 24.93 10.11
CA LYS A 328 -14.88 26.12 10.41
C LYS A 328 -15.50 27.42 9.89
N ALA A 329 -16.11 27.40 8.71
CA ALA A 329 -16.82 28.56 8.15
C ALA A 329 -18.12 28.85 8.91
N GLU A 330 -18.86 27.82 9.32
CA GLU A 330 -20.05 27.94 10.17
C GLU A 330 -19.70 28.48 11.56
N LEU A 331 -18.63 27.96 12.20
CA LEU A 331 -18.15 28.46 13.48
C LEU A 331 -17.63 29.91 13.41
N ALA A 332 -17.06 30.33 12.29
CA ALA A 332 -16.70 31.74 12.06
C ALA A 332 -17.96 32.61 11.95
N ARG A 333 -18.92 32.20 11.10
CA ARG A 333 -20.21 32.88 10.92
C ARG A 333 -20.98 33.03 12.23
N GLU A 334 -20.98 32.02 13.10
CA GLU A 334 -21.68 32.07 14.39
C GLU A 334 -20.97 32.98 15.40
N LYS A 335 -19.63 33.05 15.36
CA LYS A 335 -18.88 34.04 16.15
C LYS A 335 -19.16 35.47 15.70
N ASP A 336 -19.23 35.71 14.39
CA ASP A 336 -19.57 37.02 13.84
C ASP A 336 -21.01 37.42 14.19
N SER A 337 -21.96 36.47 14.07
CA SER A 337 -23.36 36.61 14.52
C SER A 337 -23.44 36.99 16.01
N SER A 338 -22.78 36.22 16.88
CA SER A 338 -22.70 36.47 18.31
C SER A 338 -22.05 37.84 18.64
N LEU A 339 -21.03 38.24 17.89
CA LEU A 339 -20.36 39.53 18.06
C LEU A 339 -21.26 40.72 17.68
N VAL A 340 -22.06 40.58 16.61
CA VAL A 340 -23.08 41.56 16.22
C VAL A 340 -24.14 41.67 17.31
N GLN A 341 -24.75 40.56 17.75
CA GLN A 341 -25.75 40.57 18.83
C GLN A 341 -25.22 41.19 20.14
N LEU A 342 -23.97 40.90 20.51
CA LEU A 342 -23.31 41.52 21.66
C LEU A 342 -23.03 43.03 21.46
N SER A 343 -22.90 43.50 20.22
CA SER A 343 -22.77 44.93 19.91
C SER A 343 -24.13 45.65 19.96
N GLU A 344 -25.19 44.99 19.50
CA GLU A 344 -26.57 45.49 19.52
C GLU A 344 -27.09 45.57 20.96
N SER A 345 -26.93 44.51 21.74
CA SER A 345 -27.28 44.48 23.18
C SER A 345 -26.53 45.56 23.98
N LYS A 346 -25.27 45.87 23.62
CA LYS A 346 -24.50 46.98 24.23
C LYS A 346 -25.06 48.33 23.81
N ARG A 347 -25.44 48.52 22.54
CA ARG A 347 -26.07 49.75 22.03
C ARG A 347 -27.39 50.01 22.77
N GLU A 348 -28.29 49.04 22.78
CA GLU A 348 -29.57 49.09 23.50
C GLU A 348 -29.38 49.40 24.99
N LEU A 349 -28.43 48.75 25.66
CA LEU A 349 -28.10 49.02 27.05
C LEU A 349 -27.53 50.44 27.27
N THR A 350 -26.82 51.03 26.30
CA THR A 350 -26.42 52.45 26.37
C THR A 350 -27.56 53.43 26.10
N GLU A 351 -28.53 53.04 25.27
CA GLU A 351 -29.74 53.82 24.96
C GLU A 351 -30.73 53.78 26.14
N LEU A 352 -30.97 52.63 26.74
CA LEU A 352 -31.74 52.52 27.99
C LEU A 352 -31.08 53.31 29.13
N ARG A 353 -29.75 53.30 29.22
CA ARG A 353 -28.99 54.16 30.16
C ARG A 353 -29.03 55.64 29.81
N SER A 354 -29.33 56.06 28.57
CA SER A 354 -29.53 57.48 28.24
C SER A 354 -30.98 57.90 28.55
N ALA A 355 -31.97 57.08 28.17
CA ALA A 355 -33.37 57.28 28.52
C ALA A 355 -33.60 57.37 30.04
N LEU A 356 -33.00 56.47 30.83
CA LEU A 356 -33.07 56.53 32.30
C LEU A 356 -32.51 57.85 32.86
N ARG A 357 -31.44 58.41 32.27
CA ARG A 357 -30.89 59.71 32.67
C ARG A 357 -31.74 60.90 32.24
N VAL A 358 -32.61 60.74 31.23
CA VAL A 358 -33.61 61.75 30.85
C VAL A 358 -34.77 61.69 31.83
N LEU A 359 -35.37 60.52 32.05
CA LEU A 359 -36.46 60.29 33.01
C LEU A 359 -36.07 60.72 34.45
N GLN A 360 -34.82 60.50 34.85
CA GLN A 360 -34.27 60.98 36.12
C GLN A 360 -34.32 62.52 36.22
N LYS A 361 -33.93 63.24 35.17
CA LYS A 361 -33.99 64.71 35.12
C LYS A 361 -35.41 65.26 35.02
N GLU A 362 -36.29 64.59 34.27
CA GLU A 362 -37.71 64.94 34.19
C GLU A 362 -38.40 64.78 35.55
N LYS A 363 -38.06 63.72 36.29
CA LYS A 363 -38.49 63.54 37.68
C LYS A 363 -37.96 64.66 38.60
N GLU A 364 -36.68 65.02 38.48
CA GLU A 364 -36.07 66.12 39.26
C GLU A 364 -36.74 67.46 38.94
N GLN A 365 -37.02 67.75 37.66
CA GLN A 365 -37.76 68.93 37.20
C GLN A 365 -39.19 68.96 37.76
N LEU A 366 -39.94 67.85 37.67
CA LEU A 366 -41.29 67.73 38.25
C LEU A 366 -41.29 67.87 39.78
N GLN A 367 -40.19 67.52 40.47
CA GLN A 367 -40.03 67.77 41.89
C GLN A 367 -39.81 69.25 42.21
N VAL A 368 -39.10 70.00 41.36
CA VAL A 368 -38.96 71.46 41.47
C VAL A 368 -40.30 72.14 41.21
N GLU A 369 -40.98 71.81 40.11
CA GLU A 369 -42.30 72.36 39.76
C GLU A 369 -43.34 72.10 40.86
N LYS A 370 -43.34 70.89 41.45
CA LYS A 370 -44.17 70.56 42.62
C LYS A 370 -43.84 71.46 43.82
N GLN A 371 -42.57 71.76 44.08
CA GLN A 371 -42.16 72.63 45.18
C GLN A 371 -42.55 74.10 44.93
N GLU A 372 -42.41 74.58 43.69
CA GLU A 372 -42.88 75.91 43.28
C GLU A 372 -44.40 76.04 43.43
N LEU A 373 -45.17 75.01 43.05
CA LEU A 373 -46.62 74.94 43.27
C LEU A 373 -46.97 74.93 44.77
N LEU A 374 -46.24 74.15 45.59
CA LEU A 374 -46.41 74.15 47.05
C LEU A 374 -46.07 75.51 47.69
N GLU A 375 -45.17 76.29 47.10
CA GLU A 375 -44.90 77.66 47.52
C GLU A 375 -45.94 78.65 47.01
N TYR A 376 -46.46 78.46 45.80
CA TYR A 376 -47.54 79.28 45.25
C TYR A 376 -48.84 79.09 46.04
N MET A 377 -49.17 77.86 46.44
CA MET A 377 -50.28 77.59 47.36
C MET A 377 -50.07 78.30 48.70
N ARG A 378 -48.89 78.18 49.35
CA ARG A 378 -48.58 78.95 50.58
C ARG A 378 -48.64 80.47 50.41
N LYS A 379 -48.30 81.00 49.23
CA LYS A 379 -48.43 82.42 48.87
C LYS A 379 -49.89 82.83 48.60
N LEU A 380 -50.76 81.90 48.20
CA LEU A 380 -52.21 82.11 48.11
C LEU A 380 -52.88 81.99 49.47
N GLU A 381 -52.57 80.96 50.27
CA GLU A 381 -53.00 80.77 51.65
C GLU A 381 -52.71 82.02 52.48
N ALA A 382 -51.45 82.49 52.51
CA ALA A 382 -51.08 83.72 53.22
C ALA A 382 -51.66 85.02 52.62
N ARG A 383 -52.28 84.98 51.43
CA ARG A 383 -53.07 86.10 50.88
C ARG A 383 -54.55 85.98 51.24
N LEU A 384 -55.09 84.77 51.35
CA LEU A 384 -56.45 84.51 51.83
C LEU A 384 -56.54 84.77 53.34
N GLU A 385 -55.52 84.37 54.11
CA GLU A 385 -55.34 84.72 55.53
C GLU A 385 -55.34 86.25 55.70
N LYS A 386 -54.54 86.98 54.92
CA LYS A 386 -54.54 88.45 54.96
C LYS A 386 -55.85 89.08 54.54
N VAL A 387 -56.52 88.56 53.52
CA VAL A 387 -57.86 89.04 53.12
C VAL A 387 -58.92 88.70 54.18
N ALA A 388 -58.70 87.69 55.03
CA ALA A 388 -59.49 87.46 56.23
C ALA A 388 -59.11 88.45 57.33
N ASP A 389 -57.83 88.62 57.67
CA ASP A 389 -57.33 89.57 58.69
C ASP A 389 -57.79 91.01 58.40
N GLU A 390 -57.68 91.47 57.15
CA GLU A 390 -58.16 92.79 56.70
C GLU A 390 -59.68 92.91 56.93
N LYS A 391 -60.43 91.83 56.69
CA LYS A 391 -61.89 91.73 56.90
C LYS A 391 -62.30 91.44 58.36
N TRP A 392 -61.35 91.28 59.27
CA TRP A 392 -61.56 91.19 60.72
C TRP A 392 -61.06 92.43 61.48
N ASN A 393 -60.37 93.36 60.78
CA ASN A 393 -59.93 94.65 61.34
C ASN A 393 -60.80 95.83 60.88
N GLU A 394 -61.56 95.69 59.79
CA GLU A 394 -62.74 96.51 59.48
C GLU A 394 -64.02 95.72 59.83
N ASP A 395 -65.02 96.41 60.38
CA ASP A 395 -66.36 95.91 60.76
C ASP A 395 -66.51 94.89 61.92
N ALA A 396 -65.87 95.17 63.07
CA ALA A 396 -66.31 94.65 64.37
C ALA A 396 -67.58 95.38 64.89
N ALA A 397 -68.69 95.37 64.14
CA ALA A 397 -69.93 96.08 64.53
C ALA A 397 -71.25 95.59 63.87
N THR A 398 -71.64 94.32 64.02
CA THR A 398 -73.04 93.92 64.39
C THR A 398 -73.17 92.41 64.61
N GLU A 399 -73.79 92.05 65.74
CA GLU A 399 -74.27 90.70 66.10
C GLU A 399 -75.76 90.58 65.63
N ASP A 400 -76.52 89.48 65.70
CA ASP A 400 -76.40 88.26 66.52
C ASP A 400 -77.36 87.13 66.01
N GLU A 401 -77.21 85.89 66.53
CA GLU A 401 -78.12 84.69 66.45
C GLU A 401 -78.60 84.20 65.04
N GLU A 402 -79.07 82.98 64.75
CA GLU A 402 -79.19 81.63 65.35
C GLU A 402 -79.19 80.60 64.15
N THR A 403 -79.23 79.25 64.18
CA THR A 403 -79.43 78.20 65.22
C THR A 403 -78.51 76.97 64.90
N THR A 404 -78.79 75.81 65.51
CA THR A 404 -78.02 74.54 65.55
C THR A 404 -78.17 73.54 64.38
N ALA A 405 -77.03 72.90 64.04
CA ALA A 405 -76.79 71.44 63.82
C ALA A 405 -77.37 70.65 62.61
N GLY A 406 -76.48 69.96 61.87
CA GLY A 406 -76.88 68.90 60.91
C GLY A 406 -75.79 68.35 59.96
N LEU A 407 -74.94 67.41 60.45
CA LEU A 407 -74.19 66.34 59.74
C LEU A 407 -73.73 66.46 58.25
N SER A 408 -72.44 66.15 58.06
CA SER A 408 -71.82 65.46 56.90
C SER A 408 -71.45 66.23 55.60
N CYS A 409 -70.48 65.66 54.88
CA CYS A 409 -69.66 66.30 53.84
C CYS A 409 -70.36 66.56 52.49
N PRO A 410 -69.98 67.62 51.76
CA PRO A 410 -70.38 67.84 50.37
C PRO A 410 -69.40 67.22 49.36
N VAL A 411 -69.94 66.68 48.25
CA VAL A 411 -69.21 66.28 47.04
C VAL A 411 -69.75 67.08 45.85
N PRO A 412 -68.88 67.70 45.04
CA PRO A 412 -69.16 68.11 43.67
C PRO A 412 -68.15 67.44 42.68
N LEU A 413 -68.47 67.09 41.43
CA LEU A 413 -69.69 67.24 40.62
C LEU A 413 -70.00 65.91 39.90
N THR A 414 -71.24 65.75 39.44
CA THR A 414 -71.61 64.72 38.45
C THR A 414 -71.80 65.37 37.09
N ASP A 415 -70.86 65.16 36.14
CA ASP A 415 -71.16 64.97 34.72
C ASP A 415 -69.91 64.49 33.94
N SER A 416 -69.88 63.23 33.49
CA SER A 416 -69.05 62.72 32.39
C SER A 416 -69.35 61.24 32.12
N GLU A 417 -69.89 60.94 30.93
CA GLU A 417 -70.00 59.59 30.35
C GLU A 417 -68.56 59.05 30.10
N ASP A 418 -68.17 57.88 30.63
CA ASP A 418 -68.44 56.50 30.17
C ASP A 418 -67.32 55.95 29.25
N GLU A 419 -66.49 55.06 29.82
CA GLU A 419 -66.09 53.74 29.28
C GLU A 419 -64.95 53.11 30.11
N SER A 420 -65.01 51.79 30.35
CA SER A 420 -63.99 50.97 31.06
C SER A 420 -64.42 49.50 31.13
N PRO A 421 -63.51 48.51 31.36
CA PRO A 421 -62.05 48.51 31.24
C PRO A 421 -61.54 47.22 30.51
N GLU A 422 -60.33 46.74 30.85
CA GLU A 422 -59.69 45.46 30.46
C GLU A 422 -59.14 45.36 29.02
N ASP A 423 -57.99 44.71 28.75
CA ASP A 423 -56.86 44.27 29.59
C ASP A 423 -55.57 44.35 28.72
N MET A 424 -54.40 44.57 29.33
CA MET A 424 -53.07 44.29 28.75
C MET A 424 -51.97 44.52 29.81
N ARG A 425 -51.34 43.44 30.28
CA ARG A 425 -50.21 43.47 31.22
C ARG A 425 -48.86 43.69 30.52
N LEU A 426 -47.90 44.20 31.29
CA LEU A 426 -46.53 44.49 30.85
C LEU A 426 -45.72 43.21 30.48
N PRO A 427 -44.78 43.29 29.53
CA PRO A 427 -43.96 42.16 29.10
C PRO A 427 -42.70 41.94 29.98
N PRO A 428 -42.31 40.68 30.28
CA PRO A 428 -41.01 40.32 30.82
C PRO A 428 -40.06 39.71 29.77
N TYR A 429 -38.74 39.83 30.00
CA TYR A 429 -37.69 39.14 29.25
C TYR A 429 -37.67 37.62 29.53
N GLY A 430 -37.17 36.83 28.57
CA GLY A 430 -36.81 35.43 28.75
C GLY A 430 -35.71 35.00 27.76
N LEU A 431 -34.77 34.17 28.21
CA LEU A 431 -33.64 33.66 27.42
C LEU A 431 -33.82 32.17 27.06
N CYS A 432 -32.93 31.66 26.21
CA CYS A 432 -32.88 30.31 25.65
C CYS A 432 -32.94 29.17 26.70
N GLU A 433 -33.49 28.01 26.33
CA GLU A 433 -32.69 26.76 26.27
C GLU A 433 -33.30 25.60 25.45
N ARG A 434 -32.62 24.43 25.50
CA ARG A 434 -32.47 23.38 24.47
C ARG A 434 -33.13 22.04 24.89
N GLY A 435 -33.78 21.35 23.92
CA GLY A 435 -33.63 19.89 23.69
C GLY A 435 -34.66 18.88 24.24
N ASP A 436 -35.38 18.23 23.32
CA ASP A 436 -35.69 16.77 23.22
C ASP A 436 -36.42 16.00 24.37
N PRO A 437 -36.88 14.73 24.20
CA PRO A 437 -36.97 13.88 22.99
C PRO A 437 -38.38 13.22 22.71
N SER A 438 -38.43 12.48 21.60
CA SER A 438 -39.26 11.27 21.33
C SER A 438 -40.73 11.37 20.85
N SER A 439 -40.97 11.00 19.58
CA SER A 439 -41.68 9.75 19.21
C SER A 439 -41.81 9.58 17.68
N SER A 440 -41.73 8.34 17.20
CA SER A 440 -41.92 7.92 15.79
C SER A 440 -43.28 7.16 15.66
N PRO A 441 -43.80 6.74 14.48
CA PRO A 441 -43.14 6.65 13.17
C PRO A 441 -43.99 6.96 11.90
N ALA A 442 -43.37 6.67 10.74
CA ALA A 442 -43.96 6.14 9.48
C ALA A 442 -44.39 7.10 8.35
N GLY A 443 -43.96 6.75 7.12
CA GLY A 443 -44.56 7.18 5.85
C GLY A 443 -43.58 7.84 4.87
N PRO A 444 -43.21 7.21 3.73
CA PRO A 444 -42.33 7.81 2.74
C PRO A 444 -43.09 8.66 1.72
N ARG A 445 -42.48 9.77 1.26
CA ARG A 445 -42.81 10.35 -0.06
C ARG A 445 -41.63 11.08 -0.70
N GLU A 446 -41.01 10.35 -1.63
CA GLU A 446 -40.22 10.82 -2.76
C GLU A 446 -40.79 12.09 -3.41
N ALA A 447 -39.92 13.08 -3.66
CA ALA A 447 -40.26 14.31 -4.38
C ALA A 447 -39.02 14.90 -5.08
N SER A 448 -38.67 14.33 -6.24
CA SER A 448 -37.57 14.82 -7.09
C SER A 448 -37.77 16.28 -7.50
N ARG A 449 -36.73 17.11 -7.34
CA ARG A 449 -36.63 18.41 -8.03
C ARG A 449 -35.29 18.53 -8.75
N LEU A 450 -35.36 18.35 -10.07
CA LEU A 450 -34.32 18.82 -10.98
C LEU A 450 -34.22 20.34 -10.85
N VAL A 451 -33.01 20.86 -10.71
CA VAL A 451 -32.64 22.17 -11.26
C VAL A 451 -31.39 21.94 -12.11
N VAL A 452 -31.58 21.94 -13.43
CA VAL A 452 -30.47 21.91 -14.38
C VAL A 452 -29.90 23.32 -14.46
N ILE A 453 -28.59 23.46 -14.22
CA ILE A 453 -27.82 24.67 -14.56
C ILE A 453 -26.85 24.29 -15.67
N SER A 454 -26.74 25.17 -16.67
CA SER A 454 -26.17 24.87 -17.98
C SER A 454 -24.65 24.67 -18.00
N GLN A 455 -24.19 23.99 -19.04
CA GLN A 455 -22.78 23.76 -19.37
C GLN A 455 -22.02 25.07 -19.66
N PRO A 456 -20.68 25.11 -19.44
CA PRO A 456 -19.83 26.22 -19.86
C PRO A 456 -19.54 26.19 -21.37
N ALA A 457 -19.12 27.32 -21.93
CA ALA A 457 -18.64 27.42 -23.32
C ALA A 457 -17.09 27.43 -23.37
N PRO A 458 -16.45 26.78 -24.35
CA PRO A 458 -15.00 26.75 -24.53
C PRO A 458 -14.49 27.83 -25.50
N ILE A 459 -13.20 28.18 -25.42
CA ILE A 459 -12.30 28.55 -26.54
C ILE A 459 -10.86 28.72 -25.99
N ALA A 460 -9.84 28.50 -26.83
CA ALA A 460 -8.41 28.59 -26.52
C ALA A 460 -7.67 29.39 -27.64
N PRO A 461 -6.35 29.26 -27.87
CA PRO A 461 -5.28 29.88 -27.09
C PRO A 461 -4.36 30.80 -27.93
N HIS A 462 -3.76 31.84 -27.34
CA HIS A 462 -2.73 32.67 -28.02
C HIS A 462 -1.55 33.05 -27.10
N LEU A 463 -0.42 33.41 -27.73
CA LEU A 463 0.93 33.47 -27.17
C LEU A 463 1.43 34.92 -26.97
N SER A 464 2.28 35.17 -25.96
CA SER A 464 3.58 35.90 -26.05
C SER A 464 4.12 36.28 -24.65
N GLY A 465 5.44 36.17 -24.45
CA GLY A 465 6.17 36.77 -23.30
C GLY A 465 6.87 38.08 -23.71
N PRO A 466 8.06 38.44 -23.18
CA PRO A 466 8.83 37.81 -22.08
C PRO A 466 9.31 38.82 -21.00
N ALA A 467 10.00 38.33 -19.96
CA ALA A 467 10.95 39.11 -19.15
C ALA A 467 11.98 38.18 -18.46
N GLU A 468 13.23 38.61 -18.42
CA GLU A 468 14.34 37.98 -17.66
C GLU A 468 14.41 38.65 -16.26
N ASP A 469 15.14 38.21 -15.23
CA ASP A 469 16.48 37.61 -15.21
C ASP A 469 16.85 37.04 -13.80
N SER A 470 18.03 36.41 -13.67
CA SER A 470 18.85 36.18 -12.43
C SER A 470 18.62 34.98 -11.47
N SER A 471 19.75 34.31 -11.16
CA SER A 471 20.11 33.47 -9.97
C SER A 471 19.32 32.16 -9.70
N SER A 472 19.85 30.95 -9.94
CA SER A 472 21.06 30.28 -9.40
C SER A 472 20.96 29.84 -7.92
N ASP A 473 20.78 28.53 -7.65
CA ASP A 473 21.85 27.65 -7.12
C ASP A 473 21.54 26.12 -7.25
N SER A 474 22.61 25.33 -7.37
CA SER A 474 22.91 23.89 -7.14
C SER A 474 21.85 22.74 -7.05
N GLU A 475 22.19 21.67 -7.81
CA GLU A 475 22.17 20.21 -7.48
C GLU A 475 20.87 19.47 -7.07
N ALA A 476 20.47 18.45 -7.86
CA ALA A 476 20.72 17.00 -7.60
C ALA A 476 19.99 16.05 -8.58
N GLU A 477 20.50 14.83 -8.78
CA GLU A 477 19.87 13.61 -9.35
C GLU A 477 19.00 13.69 -10.64
N ASP A 478 19.49 13.14 -11.77
CA ASP A 478 18.62 12.65 -12.87
C ASP A 478 19.25 11.47 -13.66
N GLU A 479 19.45 10.31 -13.00
CA GLU A 479 19.92 9.07 -13.63
C GLU A 479 18.85 8.41 -14.54
N LYS A 480 18.43 9.10 -15.62
CA LYS A 480 17.34 8.61 -16.49
C LYS A 480 17.56 8.76 -18.00
N SER A 481 18.82 8.87 -18.46
CA SER A 481 19.14 9.07 -19.89
C SER A 481 20.27 8.19 -20.45
N VAL A 482 20.22 6.86 -20.22
CA VAL A 482 21.23 5.90 -20.75
C VAL A 482 20.64 4.75 -21.59
N LEU A 483 19.31 4.54 -21.61
CA LEU A 483 18.67 3.34 -22.20
C LEU A 483 17.96 3.53 -23.56
N MET A 484 18.24 4.59 -24.32
CA MET A 484 17.61 4.84 -25.64
C MET A 484 18.63 5.24 -26.74
N ALA A 485 19.81 4.61 -26.76
CA ALA A 485 20.89 4.96 -27.69
C ALA A 485 21.58 3.74 -28.38
N ALA A 486 20.94 2.56 -28.39
CA ALA A 486 21.53 1.31 -28.89
C ALA A 486 20.66 0.59 -29.96
N VAL A 487 19.79 1.32 -30.66
CA VAL A 487 18.98 0.81 -31.78
C VAL A 487 19.00 1.86 -32.89
N GLN A 488 19.32 1.46 -34.12
CA GLN A 488 19.51 2.29 -35.34
C GLN A 488 20.79 3.15 -35.41
N SER A 489 21.94 2.52 -35.69
CA SER A 489 23.02 3.10 -36.54
C SER A 489 24.06 2.03 -36.93
N GLY A 490 24.69 2.16 -38.10
CA GLY A 490 25.91 1.42 -38.49
C GLY A 490 25.72 0.06 -39.18
N GLY A 491 25.34 0.06 -40.47
CA GLY A 491 25.14 -1.16 -41.26
C GLY A 491 25.35 -1.01 -42.77
N GLU A 492 26.50 -0.47 -43.18
CA GLU A 492 26.95 -0.18 -44.55
C GLU A 492 28.51 -0.25 -44.55
N GLU A 493 29.26 -0.78 -45.52
CA GLU A 493 28.97 -1.54 -46.76
C GLU A 493 30.11 -2.58 -47.00
N ALA A 494 29.85 -3.69 -47.71
CA ALA A 494 30.77 -4.30 -48.71
C ALA A 494 30.23 -5.60 -49.38
N ASN A 495 29.83 -5.50 -50.65
CA ASN A 495 30.18 -6.38 -51.80
C ASN A 495 30.66 -7.84 -51.50
N LEU A 496 30.09 -8.92 -52.07
CA LEU A 496 29.67 -9.12 -53.48
C LEU A 496 28.56 -10.20 -53.69
N LEU A 497 27.64 -9.92 -54.62
CA LEU A 497 27.02 -10.82 -55.64
C LEU A 497 26.25 -12.12 -55.25
N LEU A 498 24.91 -12.04 -55.24
CA LEU A 498 23.92 -12.63 -56.21
C LEU A 498 24.14 -14.03 -56.88
N PRO A 499 23.07 -14.75 -57.35
CA PRO A 499 21.61 -14.47 -57.32
C PRO A 499 20.66 -15.67 -56.96
N GLU A 500 19.35 -15.40 -56.88
CA GLU A 500 18.17 -16.18 -57.41
C GLU A 500 18.05 -17.73 -57.26
N LEU A 501 16.90 -18.41 -57.09
CA LEU A 501 15.42 -18.16 -57.09
C LEU A 501 14.81 -19.03 -55.94
N GLY A 502 13.53 -19.04 -55.55
CA GLY A 502 12.25 -18.51 -56.06
C GLY A 502 11.14 -19.54 -55.78
N SER A 503 10.04 -19.14 -55.11
CA SER A 503 9.11 -20.07 -54.44
C SER A 503 8.02 -20.69 -55.35
N ALA A 504 7.70 -21.99 -55.19
CA ALA A 504 6.50 -22.59 -55.79
C ALA A 504 5.95 -23.86 -55.07
N PHE A 505 4.77 -23.70 -54.45
CA PHE A 505 3.59 -24.60 -54.40
C PHE A 505 3.63 -26.11 -54.01
N TYR A 506 2.66 -26.45 -53.14
CA TYR A 506 1.95 -27.73 -53.05
C TYR A 506 1.31 -28.12 -54.40
N ASP A 507 1.16 -29.42 -54.72
CA ASP A 507 -0.17 -30.08 -54.55
C ASP A 507 -0.17 -31.63 -54.63
N MET A 508 -1.22 -32.19 -54.02
CA MET A 508 -1.95 -33.45 -54.23
C MET A 508 -1.28 -34.81 -54.55
N ALA A 509 -1.84 -35.86 -53.95
CA ALA A 509 -1.48 -37.27 -54.15
C ALA A 509 -2.51 -38.06 -55.01
N SER A 510 -2.23 -39.37 -55.17
CA SER A 510 -3.14 -40.49 -55.54
C SER A 510 -3.03 -41.04 -56.98
N GLY A 511 -3.34 -42.34 -57.15
CA GLY A 511 -3.56 -42.98 -58.47
C GLY A 511 -2.88 -44.34 -58.72
N PHE A 512 -3.33 -45.41 -58.07
CA PHE A 512 -2.89 -46.79 -58.34
C PHE A 512 -3.95 -47.51 -59.22
N THR A 513 -3.64 -47.95 -60.46
CA THR A 513 -4.35 -49.07 -61.14
C THR A 513 -3.63 -49.60 -62.40
N VAL A 514 -3.26 -50.89 -62.35
CA VAL A 514 -3.38 -51.97 -63.36
C VAL A 514 -3.55 -51.63 -64.87
N GLY A 515 -2.71 -52.25 -65.73
CA GLY A 515 -2.81 -52.24 -67.22
C GLY A 515 -3.76 -53.32 -67.82
N PRO A 516 -3.51 -53.93 -69.01
CA PRO A 516 -2.27 -53.96 -69.81
C PRO A 516 -2.43 -53.69 -71.35
N LEU A 517 -1.29 -53.58 -72.06
CA LEU A 517 -1.02 -53.88 -73.51
C LEU A 517 -2.04 -53.38 -74.60
N SER A 518 -1.66 -52.67 -75.67
CA SER A 518 -0.45 -52.81 -76.51
C SER A 518 -0.23 -51.65 -77.52
N GLU A 519 1.03 -51.52 -77.98
CA GLU A 519 1.52 -50.95 -79.27
C GLU A 519 1.43 -49.43 -79.60
N ALA A 520 2.23 -49.04 -80.62
CA ALA A 520 2.24 -47.78 -81.39
C ALA A 520 2.83 -46.47 -80.79
N SER A 521 4.15 -46.47 -80.57
CA SER A 521 5.10 -45.42 -81.03
C SER A 521 4.61 -43.96 -81.24
N THR A 522 5.10 -43.03 -80.40
CA THR A 522 5.91 -41.87 -80.85
C THR A 522 6.73 -41.27 -79.69
N GLY A 523 7.73 -40.44 -79.99
CA GLY A 523 8.81 -40.10 -79.06
C GLY A 523 8.45 -39.17 -77.89
N GLY A 524 8.99 -39.50 -76.71
CA GLY A 524 9.20 -38.60 -75.57
C GLY A 524 10.70 -38.55 -75.20
N PRO A 525 11.13 -37.65 -74.29
CA PRO A 525 12.54 -37.46 -73.99
C PRO A 525 13.17 -38.72 -73.39
N ALA A 526 14.41 -39.03 -73.80
CA ALA A 526 15.14 -40.17 -73.30
C ALA A 526 15.43 -40.01 -71.80
N THR A 527 14.87 -40.90 -70.98
CA THR A 527 15.29 -41.07 -69.58
C THR A 527 16.79 -41.36 -69.53
N PRO A 528 17.57 -40.71 -68.65
CA PRO A 528 19.00 -41.00 -68.53
C PRO A 528 19.21 -42.48 -68.17
N PRO A 529 20.29 -43.15 -68.66
CA PRO A 529 20.58 -44.56 -68.35
C PRO A 529 20.92 -44.86 -66.88
N TRP A 530 20.74 -43.88 -66.00
CA TRP A 530 21.12 -43.92 -64.59
C TRP A 530 20.09 -43.17 -63.73
N LYS A 531 19.84 -43.70 -62.53
CA LYS A 531 19.14 -43.04 -61.43
C LYS A 531 20.18 -42.27 -60.62
N GLU A 532 19.85 -41.08 -60.13
CA GLU A 532 20.73 -40.29 -59.25
C GLU A 532 20.19 -40.33 -57.81
N CYS A 533 21.05 -40.55 -56.83
CA CYS A 533 20.68 -40.39 -55.43
C CYS A 533 20.34 -38.91 -55.17
N PRO A 534 19.17 -38.57 -54.59
CA PRO A 534 18.76 -37.19 -54.41
C PRO A 534 19.62 -36.40 -53.40
N ILE A 535 20.41 -37.10 -52.57
CA ILE A 535 21.22 -36.50 -51.49
C ILE A 535 22.64 -36.18 -51.99
N CYS A 536 23.38 -37.17 -52.49
CA CYS A 536 24.77 -36.99 -52.96
C CYS A 536 24.94 -36.88 -54.49
N LYS A 537 23.89 -37.12 -55.28
CA LYS A 537 23.91 -37.17 -56.77
C LYS A 537 24.78 -38.27 -57.38
N GLU A 538 25.12 -39.31 -56.61
CA GLU A 538 25.79 -40.50 -57.12
C GLU A 538 24.89 -41.26 -58.13
N ARG A 539 25.51 -41.84 -59.17
CA ARG A 539 24.83 -42.39 -60.35
C ARG A 539 24.78 -43.92 -60.33
N PHE A 540 23.58 -44.45 -60.23
CA PHE A 540 23.29 -45.89 -60.25
C PHE A 540 22.73 -46.30 -61.62
N PRO A 541 23.23 -47.37 -62.26
CA PRO A 541 22.65 -47.89 -63.50
C PRO A 541 21.13 -48.11 -63.42
N ALA A 542 20.41 -47.86 -64.52
CA ALA A 542 18.95 -48.01 -64.55
C ALA A 542 18.49 -49.44 -64.18
N GLU A 543 19.29 -50.45 -64.52
CA GLU A 543 19.06 -51.88 -64.23
C GLU A 543 19.54 -52.33 -62.83
N SER A 544 20.12 -51.45 -62.00
CA SER A 544 20.40 -51.78 -60.60
C SER A 544 19.10 -52.09 -59.85
N ASP A 545 19.12 -53.17 -59.06
CA ASP A 545 18.05 -53.55 -58.14
C ASP A 545 17.64 -52.36 -57.27
N LYS A 546 16.34 -52.26 -56.99
CA LYS A 546 15.79 -51.14 -56.22
C LYS A 546 16.45 -51.01 -54.85
N ASP A 547 16.56 -52.14 -54.20
CA ASP A 547 17.13 -52.35 -52.87
C ASP A 547 18.52 -51.70 -52.75
N ALA A 548 19.35 -51.75 -53.81
CA ALA A 548 20.69 -51.16 -53.79
C ALA A 548 20.73 -49.62 -53.85
N LEU A 549 19.67 -48.97 -54.36
CA LEU A 549 19.50 -47.51 -54.31
C LEU A 549 18.83 -47.09 -52.99
N GLU A 550 17.88 -47.89 -52.49
CA GLU A 550 17.18 -47.64 -51.23
C GLU A 550 18.14 -47.84 -50.03
N ASP A 551 18.96 -48.90 -49.98
CA ASP A 551 20.06 -49.11 -49.02
C ASP A 551 21.05 -47.93 -49.00
N HIS A 552 21.40 -47.40 -50.19
CA HIS A 552 22.30 -46.25 -50.29
C HIS A 552 21.64 -44.96 -49.78
N MET A 553 20.34 -44.75 -50.03
CA MET A 553 19.59 -43.62 -49.49
C MET A 553 19.44 -43.70 -47.97
N ASP A 554 19.15 -44.88 -47.42
CA ASP A 554 19.11 -45.11 -45.97
C ASP A 554 20.49 -44.96 -45.32
N GLY A 555 21.58 -45.25 -46.05
CA GLY A 555 22.94 -44.92 -45.65
C GLY A 555 23.13 -43.43 -45.32
N HIS A 556 22.59 -42.52 -46.13
CA HIS A 556 22.65 -41.07 -45.82
C HIS A 556 21.86 -40.71 -44.55
N PHE A 557 20.73 -41.38 -44.28
CA PHE A 557 19.99 -41.18 -43.03
C PHE A 557 20.74 -41.75 -41.81
N PHE A 558 21.45 -42.88 -41.95
CA PHE A 558 22.19 -43.51 -40.86
C PHE A 558 23.55 -42.85 -40.53
N PHE A 559 24.17 -42.13 -41.48
CA PHE A 559 25.42 -41.39 -41.21
C PHE A 559 25.19 -39.92 -40.77
N SER A 560 23.97 -39.37 -40.90
CA SER A 560 23.65 -37.98 -40.54
C SER A 560 23.56 -37.70 -39.02
N THR A 561 24.06 -38.60 -38.17
CA THR A 561 24.14 -38.41 -36.70
C THR A 561 25.57 -38.44 -36.16
N GLN A 562 26.59 -38.26 -37.01
CA GLN A 562 27.98 -38.08 -36.60
C GLN A 562 28.62 -36.85 -37.26
N ASP A 563 28.24 -35.67 -36.76
CA ASP A 563 29.21 -34.59 -36.55
C ASP A 563 28.80 -33.82 -35.27
N PRO A 564 29.74 -33.39 -34.41
CA PRO A 564 29.42 -32.68 -33.18
C PRO A 564 29.17 -31.19 -33.44
N PHE A 565 28.28 -30.58 -32.66
CA PHE A 565 28.11 -29.12 -32.66
C PHE A 565 29.39 -28.43 -32.19
N THR A 566 30.14 -27.82 -33.11
CA THR A 566 31.13 -26.79 -32.77
C THR A 566 30.40 -25.53 -32.31
N PHE A 567 30.59 -25.16 -31.05
CA PHE A 567 30.19 -23.85 -30.52
C PHE A 567 31.23 -22.79 -30.92
N GLU A 568 30.75 -21.64 -31.39
CA GLU A 568 31.38 -20.33 -31.19
C GLU A 568 30.65 -19.60 -30.05
#